data_AF-A0AAU0L2A8-F1
#
_entry.id   AF-A0AAU0L2A8-F1
#
_cell.length_a   1.000
_cell.length_b   1.000
_cell.length_c   1.000
_cell.angle_alpha   90.00
_cell.angle_beta   90.00
_cell.angle_gamma   90.00
#
_symmetry.space_group_name_H-M   'P 1'
#
loop_
_entity.id
_entity.type
_entity.pdbx_description
1 polymer ?
#
loop_
_entity_poly.entity_id
_entity_poly.type
_entity_poly.pdbx_seq_one_letter_code
_entity_poly.pdbx_strand_id
1 'polypeptide(L)'
;MNEIFKSGIIVEQSDIEMKANFNNGSLLSCNWMIEAYINFSNILSQNNFPCLFGRSAYKRKSLKFLFVNEIIDLQKGLLLYTDFIKKTPLEERLYSPLIITFRRIGFKNLTEEHEFCWEQLKLLHSLDEAEWPNDIPKDPHDNQWTFCFDQTQLFFNMSCPSHHHIKSRNLGPYVTFVVNPRQNLILSQV
;
A
#
# COMPACT_ATOMS: atom_id res chain seq x y z
N MET A 1 -20.02 2.77 -19.32
CA MET A 1 -18.61 2.62 -19.73
C MET A 1 -17.88 1.91 -18.61
N ASN A 2 -17.42 0.68 -18.86
CA ASN A 2 -16.69 -0.14 -17.90
C ASN A 2 -15.24 0.36 -17.82
N GLU A 3 -14.95 1.31 -16.93
CA GLU A 3 -13.56 1.50 -16.52
C GLU A 3 -13.10 0.23 -15.80
N ILE A 4 -12.22 -0.50 -16.49
CA ILE A 4 -11.46 -1.62 -15.96
C ILE A 4 -10.37 -1.01 -15.10
N PHE A 5 -10.29 -1.37 -13.81
CA PHE A 5 -9.13 -1.02 -12.99
C PHE A 5 -7.87 -1.48 -13.70
N LYS A 6 -6.90 -0.58 -13.83
CA LYS A 6 -5.61 -0.88 -14.43
C LYS A 6 -4.57 -0.94 -13.32
N SER A 7 -3.55 -1.76 -13.52
CA SER A 7 -2.36 -1.68 -12.68
C SER A 7 -1.66 -0.33 -12.91
N GLY A 8 -0.94 0.14 -11.90
CA GLY A 8 -0.10 1.34 -12.01
C GLY A 8 -0.83 2.69 -11.93
N ILE A 9 -2.13 2.69 -11.61
CA ILE A 9 -2.90 3.89 -11.29
C ILE A 9 -3.44 3.80 -9.86
N ILE A 10 -3.60 4.95 -9.21
CA ILE A 10 -4.25 5.03 -7.91
C ILE A 10 -5.77 4.90 -8.09
N VAL A 11 -6.38 4.04 -7.29
CA VAL A 11 -7.82 3.82 -7.22
C VAL A 11 -8.32 4.28 -5.86
N GLU A 12 -9.33 5.16 -5.84
CA GLU A 12 -9.94 5.60 -4.59
C GLU A 12 -10.80 4.47 -3.97
N GLN A 13 -10.83 4.39 -2.64
CA GLN A 13 -11.57 3.33 -1.93
C GLN A 13 -13.04 3.25 -2.36
N SER A 14 -13.71 4.39 -2.53
CA SER A 14 -15.13 4.44 -2.94
C SER A 14 -15.38 3.74 -4.27
N ASP A 15 -14.45 3.87 -5.22
CA ASP A 15 -14.62 3.38 -6.58
C ASP A 15 -14.48 1.86 -6.63
N ILE A 16 -13.48 1.33 -5.93
CA ILE A 16 -13.29 -0.12 -5.83
C ILE A 16 -14.35 -0.79 -4.97
N GLU A 17 -14.82 -0.14 -3.91
CA GLU A 17 -15.94 -0.62 -3.10
C GLU A 17 -17.22 -0.70 -3.92
N MET A 18 -17.54 0.36 -4.68
CA MET A 18 -18.69 0.38 -5.58
C MET A 18 -18.64 -0.80 -6.55
N LYS A 19 -17.51 -1.01 -7.22
CA LYS A 19 -17.33 -2.13 -8.17
C LYS A 19 -17.42 -3.50 -7.50
N ALA A 20 -16.83 -3.68 -6.32
CA ALA A 20 -16.92 -4.93 -5.56
C ALA A 20 -18.40 -5.25 -5.24
N ASN A 21 -19.18 -4.26 -4.84
CA ASN A 21 -20.60 -4.43 -4.52
C ASN A 21 -21.46 -4.76 -5.75
N PHE A 22 -21.21 -4.14 -6.91
CA PHE A 22 -21.91 -4.45 -8.16
C PHE A 22 -21.64 -5.88 -8.67
N ASN A 23 -20.46 -6.43 -8.36
CA ASN A 23 -20.01 -7.72 -8.90
C ASN A 23 -20.44 -8.94 -8.07
N ASN A 24 -21.06 -8.77 -6.90
CA ASN A 24 -21.62 -9.86 -6.10
C ASN A 24 -22.82 -10.59 -6.75
N GLY A 25 -23.23 -10.20 -7.98
CA GLY A 25 -24.35 -10.79 -8.72
C GLY A 25 -24.05 -11.33 -10.13
N SER A 26 -22.83 -11.28 -10.65
CA SER A 26 -22.50 -11.85 -11.98
C SER A 26 -21.03 -12.30 -12.11
N LEU A 27 -20.77 -13.16 -13.10
CA LEU A 27 -19.51 -13.83 -13.50
C LEU A 27 -18.32 -12.91 -13.87
N LEU A 28 -18.07 -11.86 -13.08
CA LEU A 28 -16.87 -11.02 -13.11
C LEU A 28 -15.89 -11.35 -11.97
N SER A 29 -16.06 -12.53 -11.35
CA SER A 29 -15.19 -13.17 -10.36
C SER A 29 -13.76 -13.50 -10.84
N CYS A 30 -13.30 -12.90 -11.94
CA CYS A 30 -11.98 -13.14 -12.55
C CYS A 30 -11.03 -11.94 -12.47
N ASN A 31 -11.42 -10.83 -11.81
CA ASN A 31 -10.50 -9.70 -11.59
C ASN A 31 -9.83 -9.79 -10.22
N TRP A 32 -8.54 -10.15 -10.23
CA TRP A 32 -7.72 -10.30 -9.03
C TRP A 32 -7.63 -9.03 -8.17
N MET A 33 -7.77 -7.83 -8.75
CA MET A 33 -7.74 -6.56 -7.99
C MET A 33 -8.98 -6.42 -7.09
N ILE A 34 -10.14 -6.82 -7.61
CA ILE A 34 -11.39 -6.82 -6.87
C ILE A 34 -11.33 -7.89 -5.78
N GLU A 35 -10.83 -9.07 -6.12
CA GLU A 35 -10.62 -10.15 -5.15
C GLU A 35 -9.65 -9.73 -4.02
N ALA A 36 -8.54 -9.10 -4.36
CA ALA A 36 -7.57 -8.56 -3.40
C ALA A 36 -8.22 -7.53 -2.47
N TYR A 37 -9.00 -6.59 -3.02
CA TYR A 37 -9.74 -5.62 -2.22
C TYR A 37 -10.76 -6.28 -1.29
N ILE A 38 -11.53 -7.25 -1.78
CA ILE A 38 -12.52 -7.98 -0.97
C ILE A 38 -11.81 -8.67 0.21
N ASN A 39 -10.72 -9.39 -0.04
CA ASN A 39 -9.96 -10.05 1.03
C ASN A 39 -9.42 -9.05 2.07
N PHE A 40 -8.82 -7.95 1.59
CA PHE A 40 -8.31 -6.87 2.45
C PHE A 40 -9.42 -6.23 3.31
N SER A 41 -10.55 -5.89 2.68
CA SER A 41 -11.70 -5.27 3.34
C SER A 41 -12.33 -6.19 4.39
N ASN A 42 -12.39 -7.49 4.12
CA ASN A 42 -12.89 -8.49 5.05
C ASN A 42 -12.03 -8.55 6.32
N ILE A 43 -10.71 -8.46 6.19
CA ILE A 43 -9.79 -8.45 7.35
C ILE A 43 -9.93 -7.16 8.15
N LEU A 44 -9.92 -6.00 7.51
CA LEU A 44 -10.05 -4.71 8.19
C LEU A 44 -11.40 -4.51 8.88
N SER A 45 -12.45 -5.13 8.35
CA SER A 45 -13.79 -5.07 8.93
C SER A 45 -13.94 -5.95 10.18
N GLN A 46 -12.97 -6.82 10.49
CA GLN A 46 -13.03 -7.64 11.69
C GLN A 46 -12.87 -6.79 12.95
N ASN A 47 -13.75 -7.00 13.93
CA ASN A 47 -13.73 -6.25 15.19
C ASN A 47 -12.43 -6.44 15.98
N ASN A 48 -11.74 -7.56 15.79
CA ASN A 48 -10.49 -7.91 16.47
C ASN A 48 -9.22 -7.49 15.70
N PHE A 49 -9.34 -6.78 14.57
CA PHE A 49 -8.19 -6.26 13.85
C PHE A 49 -7.52 -5.13 14.67
N PRO A 50 -6.23 -5.25 15.02
CA PRO A 50 -5.65 -4.45 16.10
C PRO A 50 -5.23 -3.03 15.68
N CYS A 51 -5.23 -2.70 14.38
CA CYS A 51 -4.79 -1.38 13.92
C CYS A 51 -5.95 -0.36 13.89
N LEU A 52 -6.04 0.46 14.94
CA LEU A 52 -7.06 1.52 15.05
C LEU A 52 -6.96 2.55 13.93
N PHE A 53 -5.74 2.91 13.52
CA PHE A 53 -5.51 3.84 12.42
C PHE A 53 -6.02 3.27 11.09
N GLY A 54 -5.66 2.03 10.76
CA GLY A 54 -6.12 1.35 9.55
C GLY A 54 -7.65 1.21 9.51
N ARG A 55 -8.28 0.85 10.64
CA ARG A 55 -9.75 0.81 10.75
C ARG A 55 -10.38 2.19 10.58
N SER A 56 -9.78 3.24 11.14
CA SER A 56 -10.27 4.61 11.01
C SER A 56 -10.20 5.11 9.57
N ALA A 57 -9.07 4.90 8.89
CA ALA A 57 -8.89 5.27 7.49
C ALA A 57 -9.86 4.51 6.57
N TYR A 58 -10.04 3.20 6.80
CA TYR A 58 -11.01 2.40 6.06
C TYR A 58 -12.45 2.90 6.24
N LYS A 59 -12.88 3.21 7.47
CA LYS A 59 -14.22 3.76 7.74
C LYS A 59 -14.45 5.14 7.11
N ARG A 60 -13.40 5.95 7.01
CA ARG A 60 -13.43 7.28 6.37
C ARG A 60 -13.46 7.23 4.85
N LYS A 61 -13.32 6.03 4.25
CA LYS A 61 -13.20 5.82 2.81
C LYS A 61 -12.04 6.61 2.17
N SER A 62 -10.97 6.79 2.93
CA SER A 62 -9.84 7.65 2.56
C SER A 62 -8.60 6.88 2.11
N LEU A 63 -8.65 5.55 2.11
CA LEU A 63 -7.57 4.71 1.60
C LEU A 63 -7.42 4.91 0.09
N LYS A 64 -6.17 4.92 -0.36
CA LYS A 64 -5.81 4.90 -1.78
C LYS A 64 -5.27 3.52 -2.12
N PHE A 65 -5.68 2.93 -3.24
CA PHE A 65 -5.24 1.59 -3.65
C PHE A 65 -4.35 1.66 -4.88
N LEU A 66 -3.30 0.85 -4.89
CA LEU A 66 -2.44 0.62 -6.04
C LEU A 66 -2.28 -0.88 -6.25
N PHE A 67 -2.65 -1.35 -7.43
CA PHE A 67 -2.47 -2.75 -7.82
C PHE A 67 -1.25 -2.88 -8.72
N VAL A 68 -0.34 -3.76 -8.34
CA VAL A 68 0.97 -3.90 -8.99
C VAL A 68 1.07 -5.28 -9.65
N ASN A 69 1.22 -5.28 -10.99
CA ASN A 69 1.55 -6.47 -11.75
C ASN A 69 3.05 -6.53 -12.03
N GLU A 70 3.65 -5.38 -12.35
CA GLU A 70 5.08 -5.23 -12.66
C GLU A 70 5.68 -4.03 -11.92
N ILE A 71 7.01 -3.97 -11.82
CA ILE A 71 7.69 -2.89 -11.10
C ILE A 71 7.36 -1.49 -11.64
N ILE A 72 7.06 -1.37 -12.94
CA ILE A 72 6.66 -0.10 -13.56
C ILE A 72 5.32 0.42 -13.01
N ASP A 73 4.42 -0.48 -12.60
CA ASP A 73 3.17 -0.09 -11.95
C ASP A 73 3.44 0.51 -10.57
N LEU A 74 4.39 -0.08 -9.83
CA LEU A 74 4.80 0.41 -8.52
C LEU A 74 5.40 1.81 -8.64
N GLN A 75 6.34 2.02 -9.56
CA GLN A 75 6.98 3.31 -9.81
C GLN A 75 5.93 4.39 -10.15
N LYS A 76 5.07 4.13 -11.14
CA LYS A 76 4.01 5.08 -11.55
C LYS A 76 3.06 5.42 -10.43
N GLY A 77 2.58 4.41 -9.72
CA GLY A 77 1.64 4.61 -8.60
C GLY A 77 2.25 5.36 -7.44
N LEU A 78 3.54 5.16 -7.15
CA LEU A 78 4.25 5.94 -6.14
C LEU A 78 4.47 7.39 -6.55
N LEU A 79 4.83 7.66 -7.81
CA LEU A 79 4.93 9.05 -8.32
C LEU A 79 3.61 9.81 -8.15
N LEU A 80 2.48 9.15 -8.46
CA LEU A 80 1.15 9.73 -8.23
C LEU A 80 0.89 10.00 -6.74
N TYR A 81 1.36 9.11 -5.87
CA TYR A 81 1.16 9.25 -4.43
C TYR A 81 2.05 10.32 -3.81
N THR A 82 3.32 10.42 -4.20
CA THR A 82 4.23 11.49 -3.75
C THR A 82 3.77 12.85 -4.24
N ASP A 83 3.25 12.95 -5.47
CA ASP A 83 2.60 14.16 -5.97
C ASP A 83 1.37 14.55 -5.11
N PHE A 84 0.50 13.58 -4.77
CA PHE A 84 -0.60 13.80 -3.83
C PHE A 84 -0.12 14.30 -2.47
N ILE A 85 0.96 13.72 -1.91
CA ILE A 85 1.55 14.12 -0.63
C ILE A 85 2.06 15.55 -0.67
N LYS A 86 2.75 15.95 -1.74
CA LYS A 86 3.33 17.29 -1.92
C LYS A 86 2.26 18.36 -2.10
N LYS A 87 1.12 18.01 -2.71
CA LYS A 87 0.02 18.95 -3.00
C LYS A 87 -1.03 19.04 -1.91
N THR A 88 -1.08 18.07 -1.00
CA THR A 88 -2.16 17.98 0.00
C THR A 88 -1.61 18.29 1.41
N PRO A 89 -2.20 19.26 2.14
CA PRO A 89 -1.83 19.56 3.51
C PRO A 89 -1.97 18.34 4.44
N LEU A 90 -1.12 18.26 5.47
CA LEU A 90 -1.03 17.12 6.38
C LEU A 90 -2.38 16.75 7.02
N GLU A 91 -3.14 17.75 7.46
CA GLU A 91 -4.44 17.60 8.11
C GLU A 91 -5.47 16.89 7.22
N GLU A 92 -5.40 17.12 5.91
CA GLU A 92 -6.30 16.54 4.91
C GLU A 92 -5.88 15.13 4.50
N ARG A 93 -4.56 14.84 4.47
CA ARG A 93 -4.02 13.53 4.03
C ARG A 93 -3.67 12.56 5.15
N LEU A 94 -3.86 12.93 6.42
CA LEU A 94 -3.41 12.14 7.57
C LEU A 94 -3.94 10.70 7.54
N TYR A 95 -5.20 10.50 7.12
CA TYR A 95 -5.85 9.19 7.03
C TYR A 95 -5.89 8.62 5.61
N SER A 96 -4.98 9.05 4.72
CA SER A 96 -4.91 8.56 3.34
C SER A 96 -3.64 7.78 3.05
N PRO A 97 -3.39 6.64 3.74
CA PRO A 97 -2.31 5.75 3.36
C PRO A 97 -2.56 5.16 1.97
N LEU A 98 -1.47 4.87 1.27
CA LEU A 98 -1.51 4.08 0.05
C LEU A 98 -1.40 2.59 0.39
N ILE A 99 -2.34 1.81 -0.12
CA ILE A 99 -2.42 0.36 -0.01
C ILE A 99 -1.95 -0.23 -1.34
N ILE A 100 -0.75 -0.76 -1.34
CA ILE A 100 -0.14 -1.36 -2.54
C ILE A 100 -0.28 -2.87 -2.42
N THR A 101 -0.98 -3.49 -3.36
CA THR A 101 -1.15 -4.94 -3.39
C THR A 101 -0.50 -5.54 -4.63
N PHE A 102 0.38 -6.52 -4.42
CA PHE A 102 1.11 -7.18 -5.49
C PHE A 102 0.33 -8.39 -5.99
N ARG A 103 0.24 -8.55 -7.31
CA ARG A 103 -0.46 -9.68 -7.94
C ARG A 103 0.17 -11.03 -7.60
N ARG A 104 1.49 -11.06 -7.36
CA ARG A 104 2.24 -12.29 -7.10
C ARG A 104 1.73 -12.95 -5.82
N ILE A 105 1.39 -14.23 -5.94
CA ILE A 105 0.96 -15.12 -4.85
C ILE A 105 1.76 -16.43 -4.91
N GLY A 106 1.52 -17.34 -3.95
CA GLY A 106 2.10 -18.68 -3.96
C GLY A 106 3.54 -18.75 -3.44
N PHE A 107 3.95 -17.80 -2.61
CA PHE A 107 5.19 -17.90 -1.84
C PHE A 107 5.14 -19.10 -0.89
N LYS A 108 6.27 -19.76 -0.68
CA LYS A 108 6.31 -20.97 0.15
C LYS A 108 6.27 -20.67 1.65
N ASN A 109 6.78 -19.50 2.06
CA ASN A 109 6.93 -19.12 3.46
C ASN A 109 7.18 -17.60 3.59
N LEU A 110 7.23 -17.14 4.84
CA LEU A 110 7.46 -15.74 5.20
C LEU A 110 8.83 -15.21 4.75
N THR A 111 9.86 -16.06 4.66
CA THR A 111 11.19 -15.63 4.19
C THR A 111 11.13 -15.23 2.71
N GLU A 112 10.54 -16.07 1.86
CA GLU A 112 10.37 -15.74 0.43
C GLU A 112 9.50 -14.48 0.23
N GLU A 113 8.49 -14.28 1.08
CA GLU A 113 7.66 -13.06 1.06
C GLU A 113 8.49 -11.82 1.42
N HIS A 114 9.30 -11.87 2.48
CA HIS A 114 10.17 -10.76 2.88
C HIS A 114 11.26 -10.45 1.84
N GLU A 115 11.90 -11.48 1.27
CA GLU A 115 12.86 -11.32 0.18
C GLU A 115 12.22 -10.59 -1.01
N PHE A 116 11.03 -11.01 -1.42
CA PHE A 116 10.26 -10.33 -2.45
C PHE A 116 10.00 -8.86 -2.10
N CYS A 117 9.58 -8.56 -0.86
CA CYS A 117 9.32 -7.19 -0.43
C CYS A 117 10.57 -6.30 -0.55
N TRP A 118 11.72 -6.81 -0.09
CA TRP A 118 13.00 -6.09 -0.18
C TRP A 118 13.48 -5.92 -1.63
N GLU A 119 13.26 -6.92 -2.49
CA GLU A 119 13.52 -6.78 -3.92
C GLU A 119 12.68 -5.68 -4.55
N GLN A 120 11.39 -5.56 -4.21
CA GLN A 120 10.55 -4.48 -4.72
C GLN A 120 11.07 -3.10 -4.31
N LEU A 121 11.49 -2.92 -3.05
CA LEU A 121 12.07 -1.65 -2.59
C LEU A 121 13.40 -1.32 -3.25
N LYS A 122 14.29 -2.30 -3.44
CA LYS A 122 15.57 -2.11 -4.13
C LYS A 122 15.36 -1.70 -5.59
N LEU A 123 14.47 -2.41 -6.30
CA LEU A 123 14.14 -2.11 -7.69
C LEU A 123 13.51 -0.72 -7.80
N LEU A 124 12.57 -0.40 -6.92
CA LEU A 124 11.94 0.91 -6.88
C LEU A 124 12.97 2.03 -6.65
N HIS A 125 13.90 1.85 -5.71
CA HIS A 125 14.97 2.82 -5.47
C HIS A 125 15.85 3.01 -6.71
N SER A 126 16.18 1.94 -7.43
CA SER A 126 16.96 2.03 -8.68
C SER A 126 16.23 2.74 -9.83
N LEU A 127 14.90 2.86 -9.73
CA LEU A 127 14.03 3.53 -10.69
C LEU A 127 13.65 4.96 -10.25
N ASP A 128 14.12 5.43 -9.10
CA ASP A 128 13.89 6.81 -8.68
C ASP A 128 14.78 7.75 -9.50
N GLU A 129 14.15 8.62 -10.29
CA GLU A 129 14.85 9.63 -11.09
C GLU A 129 15.25 10.84 -10.23
N ALA A 130 14.62 11.02 -9.06
CA ALA A 130 14.95 12.11 -8.16
C ALA A 130 16.20 11.80 -7.34
N GLU A 131 16.96 12.83 -7.00
CA GLU A 131 18.10 12.68 -6.10
C GLU A 131 17.62 12.30 -4.69
N TRP A 132 18.39 11.42 -4.04
CA TRP A 132 18.18 11.10 -2.63
C TRP A 132 18.37 12.38 -1.78
N PRO A 133 17.45 12.70 -0.84
CA PRO A 133 17.57 13.90 -0.02
C PRO A 133 18.90 13.99 0.73
N ASN A 134 19.57 15.14 0.65
CA ASN A 134 20.90 15.35 1.22
C ASN A 134 20.95 15.25 2.76
N ASP A 135 19.82 15.49 3.42
CA ASP A 135 19.64 15.44 4.87
C ASP A 135 19.31 14.03 5.40
N ILE A 136 19.10 13.05 4.51
CA ILE A 136 18.76 11.67 4.87
C ILE A 136 19.96 10.75 4.61
N PRO A 137 20.42 10.00 5.63
CA PRO A 137 21.49 9.01 5.46
C PRO A 137 21.18 8.02 4.33
N LYS A 138 22.23 7.50 3.69
CA LYS A 138 22.11 6.44 2.68
C LYS A 138 22.20 5.03 3.29
N ASP A 139 22.79 4.92 4.48
CA ASP A 139 22.93 3.65 5.19
C ASP A 139 21.58 3.24 5.83
N PRO A 140 20.95 2.12 5.43
CA PRO A 140 19.70 1.65 6.03
C PRO A 140 19.82 1.23 7.50
N HIS A 141 21.05 1.11 8.04
CA HIS A 141 21.28 0.85 9.46
C HIS A 141 21.36 2.12 10.31
N ASP A 142 21.39 3.31 9.69
CA ASP A 142 21.35 4.58 10.40
C ASP A 142 19.96 4.82 11.01
N ASN A 143 19.90 5.31 12.25
CA ASN A 143 18.64 5.53 12.96
C ASN A 143 17.79 6.67 12.35
N GLN A 144 18.43 7.60 11.65
CA GLN A 144 17.78 8.68 10.91
C GLN A 144 17.36 8.26 9.50
N TRP A 145 17.77 7.08 9.05
CA TRP A 145 17.41 6.58 7.73
C TRP A 145 15.89 6.45 7.58
N THR A 146 15.44 6.67 6.35
CA THR A 146 14.09 6.39 5.89
C THR A 146 14.14 6.10 4.41
N PHE A 147 13.23 5.26 3.92
CA PHE A 147 13.11 5.11 2.48
C PHE A 147 12.62 6.42 1.87
N CYS A 148 13.33 6.91 0.85
CA CYS A 148 12.93 8.08 0.09
C CYS A 148 12.59 7.66 -1.34
N PHE A 149 11.51 8.23 -1.87
CA PHE A 149 11.16 8.15 -3.28
C PHE A 149 10.66 9.50 -3.76
N ASP A 150 11.13 10.00 -4.90
CA ASP A 150 10.73 11.30 -5.44
C ASP A 150 10.87 12.41 -4.36
N GLN A 151 12.04 12.44 -3.71
CA GLN A 151 12.39 13.32 -2.58
C GLN A 151 11.44 13.25 -1.36
N THR A 152 10.57 12.25 -1.30
CA THR A 152 9.57 12.11 -0.24
C THR A 152 9.96 10.97 0.71
N GLN A 153 10.02 11.27 1.99
CA GLN A 153 10.28 10.28 3.05
C GLN A 153 9.04 9.42 3.28
N LEU A 154 9.15 8.13 3.02
CA LEU A 154 8.07 7.15 3.08
C LEU A 154 8.36 6.07 4.13
N PHE A 155 7.30 5.59 4.77
CA PHE A 155 7.31 4.44 5.63
C PHE A 155 6.49 3.33 5.02
N PHE A 156 7.09 2.15 4.92
CA PHE A 156 6.46 0.94 4.38
C PHE A 156 6.19 -0.04 5.51
N ASN A 157 4.91 -0.32 5.75
CA ASN A 157 4.50 -1.47 6.53
C ASN A 157 4.22 -2.64 5.59
N MET A 158 5.15 -3.61 5.56
CA MET A 158 4.99 -4.84 4.79
C MET A 158 4.07 -5.81 5.55
N SER A 159 3.04 -6.29 4.86
CA SER A 159 2.11 -7.31 5.33
C SER A 159 2.16 -8.51 4.39
N CYS A 160 2.33 -9.70 4.96
CA CYS A 160 2.63 -10.92 4.22
C CYS A 160 1.67 -12.06 4.61
N PRO A 161 1.17 -12.86 3.65
CA PRO A 161 0.20 -13.92 3.90
C PRO A 161 0.65 -14.99 4.92
N SER A 162 1.93 -15.35 4.92
CA SER A 162 2.48 -16.35 5.86
C SER A 162 2.72 -15.82 7.27
N HIS A 163 2.42 -14.53 7.51
CA HIS A 163 2.61 -13.91 8.81
C HIS A 163 1.44 -14.20 9.77
N HIS A 164 1.52 -15.29 10.55
CA HIS A 164 0.40 -15.71 11.42
C HIS A 164 0.43 -15.14 12.85
N HIS A 165 1.59 -14.66 13.33
CA HIS A 165 1.76 -14.23 14.73
C HIS A 165 1.22 -12.81 15.02
N ILE A 166 1.48 -11.86 14.12
CA ILE A 166 1.06 -10.46 14.27
C ILE A 166 -0.07 -10.19 13.27
N LYS A 167 -1.30 -10.08 13.76
CA LYS A 167 -2.50 -9.92 12.91
C LYS A 167 -2.46 -8.69 12.01
N SER A 168 -1.86 -7.58 12.46
CA SER A 168 -1.70 -6.36 11.63
C SER A 168 -0.69 -6.50 10.50
N ARG A 169 0.06 -7.62 10.43
CA ARG A 169 1.01 -7.95 9.37
C ARG A 169 0.47 -8.95 8.36
N ASN A 170 -0.83 -9.29 8.44
CA ASN A 170 -1.50 -10.14 7.48
C ASN A 170 -2.79 -9.45 7.04
N LEU A 171 -2.83 -9.06 5.76
CA LEU A 171 -3.93 -8.32 5.14
C LEU A 171 -4.62 -9.14 4.05
N GLY A 172 -4.38 -10.45 4.01
CA GLY A 172 -5.03 -11.37 3.08
C GLY A 172 -4.02 -12.26 2.35
N PRO A 173 -4.43 -12.85 1.21
CA PRO A 173 -3.61 -13.81 0.47
C PRO A 173 -2.54 -13.15 -0.41
N TYR A 174 -2.50 -11.82 -0.47
CA TYR A 174 -1.55 -11.04 -1.26
C TYR A 174 -0.55 -10.32 -0.36
N VAL A 175 0.71 -10.25 -0.78
CA VAL A 175 1.68 -9.32 -0.19
C VAL A 175 1.17 -7.90 -0.39
N THR A 176 1.14 -7.12 0.69
CA THR A 176 0.58 -5.77 0.70
C THR A 176 1.52 -4.81 1.43
N PHE A 177 1.82 -3.67 0.83
CA PHE A 177 2.45 -2.54 1.52
C PHE A 177 1.38 -1.54 1.95
N VAL A 178 1.43 -1.13 3.21
CA VAL A 178 0.73 0.06 3.70
C VAL A 178 1.76 1.18 3.80
N VAL A 179 1.66 2.16 2.89
CA VAL A 179 2.62 3.24 2.73
C VAL A 179 2.04 4.52 3.32
N ASN A 180 2.83 5.18 4.17
CA ASN A 180 2.52 6.49 4.72
C ASN A 180 3.73 7.41 4.57
N PRO A 181 3.53 8.72 4.38
CA PRO A 181 4.58 9.71 4.60
C PRO A 181 5.13 9.60 6.02
N ARG A 182 6.45 9.73 6.20
CA ARG A 182 7.07 9.67 7.54
C ARG A 182 6.43 10.67 8.52
N GLN A 183 6.03 11.85 8.03
CA GLN A 183 5.40 12.89 8.86
C GLN A 183 4.08 12.42 9.50
N ASN A 184 3.32 11.54 8.85
CA ASN A 184 2.03 11.07 9.37
C ASN A 184 2.21 10.21 10.63
N LEU A 185 3.34 9.52 10.76
CA LEU A 185 3.62 8.60 11.88
C LEU A 185 4.04 9.31 13.16
N ILE A 186 4.60 10.51 13.02
CA ILE A 186 5.00 11.36 14.15
C ILE A 186 3.75 11.89 14.87
N LEU A 187 2.68 12.17 14.11
CA LEU A 187 1.43 12.72 14.65
C LEU A 187 0.37 11.67 14.99
N SER A 188 0.45 10.45 14.46
CA SER A 188 -0.49 9.38 14.81
C SER A 188 -0.26 8.78 16.21
N GLN A 189 0.73 9.28 16.95
CA GLN A 189 1.09 8.84 18.30
C GLN A 189 0.67 9.84 19.40
N VAL A 190 -0.04 10.91 19.03
CA VAL A 190 -0.55 11.95 19.93
C VAL A 190 -2.05 11.77 20.17
#